data_AF-A0A9P7L0V4-F1
#
_entry.id   AF-A0A9P7L0V4-F1
#
_cell.length_a   1.000
_cell.length_b   1.000
_cell.length_c   1.000
_cell.angle_alpha   90.00
_cell.angle_beta   90.00
_cell.angle_gamma   90.00
#
_symmetry.space_group_name_H-M   'P 1'
#
loop_
_entity.id
_entity.type
_entity.pdbx_description
1 polymer ?
#
loop_
_entity_poly.entity_id
_entity_poly.type
_entity_poly.pdbx_seq_one_letter_code
_entity_poly.pdbx_strand_id
1 'polypeptide(L)'
;MQTIILPGLTALIYLVYTYISGLQGNIAAAKKSGLPYIVAPFSPVFLPWILTYKAWIPMVRLLPKPLWDRWLEVCTPGFSYRTRHDAFARHGDVFLIVSPKMIFMMVCNAEAVHQVTSRREHFPKWVETYEILRQFGDNVLASEGAIWKMHRKVTSASFNEKNAALVFREAIQQAQGLVKTWMGPNEEDSGTIDTLDGDTMRLALNIIAYVGFGLNLLWPGEALPPKADPKMAKYGSLKPTAGHKMSFVDTIATVLEHILMLLLVPRWVLKLVPFKKTQLAAESHEDFGKYMQELIDEKIVEARAGERIDGMDLMGQLVRSSYGSGTDRVEQAEPKKGMLSQDEIRGNAFIMLVAGHETTANAIHFILLELANNPGSQRRLQEDIDKIFEGKDPRVWDYDTLINPMMASMLGACMNETLRMTPAVVEIPKKVPADQDQMISIDGKSHLIPRNTIVSLVAVSVHRNPRYWPGRPSQLRAGEDDVNDWVPERWYRKTAISTESETTSPENEDLGGYRGPDTSAQLFRPERGSYIPFSDGPRSCLGRRIAQVEIIAALAVIFRDYSLELAVNEWASDDELEKMDSEEKRSIYTKAQSVSRERIIGATSMLTLKINEDVPVRLVKRGQERFVDWI
;
A
#
# COMPACT_ATOMS: atom_id res chain seq x y z
N MET A 1 -2.80 -18.85 53.60
CA MET A 1 -1.65 -18.23 52.91
C MET A 1 -0.79 -19.26 52.18
N GLN A 2 -0.41 -20.40 52.79
CA GLN A 2 0.35 -21.47 52.13
C GLN A 2 -0.35 -22.12 50.90
N THR A 3 -1.68 -22.17 50.88
CA THR A 3 -2.48 -22.79 49.81
C THR A 3 -2.46 -22.04 48.46
N ILE A 4 -2.07 -20.76 48.44
CA ILE A 4 -1.99 -19.92 47.22
C ILE A 4 -0.52 -19.76 46.75
N ILE A 5 0.43 -19.83 47.68
CA ILE A 5 1.86 -19.64 47.40
C ILE A 5 2.44 -20.80 46.59
N LEU A 6 2.08 -22.05 46.90
CA LEU A 6 2.62 -23.23 46.22
C LEU A 6 2.16 -23.36 44.75
N PRO A 7 0.87 -23.12 44.40
CA PRO A 7 0.44 -23.03 43.02
C PRO A 7 1.11 -21.87 42.26
N GLY A 8 1.25 -20.70 42.89
CA GLY A 8 1.90 -19.53 42.29
C GLY A 8 3.39 -19.78 41.98
N LEU A 9 4.12 -20.40 42.91
CA LEU A 9 5.52 -20.76 42.71
C LEU A 9 5.69 -21.83 41.62
N THR A 10 4.82 -22.84 41.61
CA THR A 10 4.80 -23.87 40.56
C THR A 10 4.54 -23.26 39.18
N ALA A 11 3.57 -22.33 39.09
CA ALA A 11 3.28 -21.61 37.85
C ALA A 11 4.47 -20.76 37.39
N LEU A 12 5.14 -20.05 38.31
CA LEU A 12 6.33 -19.27 37.99
C LEU A 12 7.49 -20.14 37.49
N ILE A 13 7.77 -21.26 38.17
CA ILE A 13 8.81 -22.22 37.76
C ILE A 13 8.48 -22.78 36.37
N TYR A 14 7.22 -23.15 36.12
CA TYR A 14 6.79 -23.62 34.81
C TYR A 14 6.94 -22.56 33.72
N LEU A 15 6.60 -21.29 34.00
CA LEU A 15 6.81 -20.16 33.07
C LEU A 15 8.29 -19.92 32.76
N VAL A 16 9.16 -19.96 33.77
CA VAL A 16 10.61 -19.82 33.59
C VAL A 16 11.18 -21.01 32.81
N TYR A 17 10.76 -22.22 33.14
CA TYR A 17 11.18 -23.44 32.44
C TYR A 17 10.77 -23.40 30.96
N THR A 18 9.50 -23.09 30.67
CA THR A 18 8.99 -22.99 29.28
C THR A 18 9.68 -21.88 28.50
N TYR A 19 9.98 -20.75 29.14
CA TYR A 19 10.76 -19.67 28.53
C TYR A 19 12.18 -20.12 28.16
N ILE A 20 12.92 -20.69 29.12
CA ILE A 20 14.32 -21.09 28.91
C ILE A 20 14.41 -22.26 27.91
N SER A 21 13.59 -23.29 28.08
CA SER A 21 13.59 -24.46 27.19
C SER A 21 13.18 -24.09 25.76
N GLY A 22 12.16 -23.23 25.58
CA GLY A 22 11.77 -22.71 24.29
C GLY A 22 12.90 -21.92 23.62
N LEU A 23 13.57 -21.04 24.37
CA LEU A 23 14.69 -20.26 23.85
C LEU A 23 15.87 -21.15 23.44
N GLN A 24 16.24 -22.12 24.28
CA GLN A 24 17.32 -23.07 23.96
C GLN A 24 17.00 -23.91 22.73
N GLY A 25 15.76 -24.39 22.61
CA GLY A 25 15.27 -25.13 21.44
C GLY A 25 15.37 -24.29 20.16
N ASN A 26 14.90 -23.05 20.21
CA ASN A 26 14.93 -22.15 19.06
C ASN A 26 16.36 -21.73 18.69
N ILE A 27 17.26 -21.53 19.66
CA ILE A 27 18.69 -21.29 19.39
C ILE A 27 19.32 -22.52 18.72
N ALA A 28 19.03 -23.72 19.20
CA ALA A 28 19.55 -24.96 18.60
C ALA A 28 19.06 -25.13 17.16
N ALA A 29 17.79 -24.82 16.89
CA ALA A 29 17.24 -24.83 15.53
C ALA A 29 17.86 -23.75 14.64
N ALA A 30 18.01 -22.52 15.13
CA ALA A 30 18.68 -21.44 14.40
C ALA A 30 20.13 -21.80 14.04
N LYS A 31 20.90 -22.42 14.95
CA LYS A 31 22.26 -22.87 14.66
C LYS A 31 22.35 -23.88 13.51
N LYS A 32 21.34 -24.76 13.36
CA LYS A 32 21.29 -25.73 12.25
C LYS A 32 21.10 -25.07 10.88
N SER A 33 20.54 -23.86 10.83
CA SER A 33 20.36 -23.12 9.58
C SER A 33 21.67 -22.62 8.97
N GLY A 34 22.70 -22.42 9.80
CA GLY A 34 23.94 -21.75 9.41
C GLY A 34 23.77 -20.25 9.14
N LEU A 35 22.60 -19.66 9.38
CA LEU A 35 22.34 -18.23 9.20
C LEU A 35 22.78 -17.42 10.44
N PRO A 36 23.16 -16.14 10.26
CA PRO A 36 23.33 -15.21 11.37
C PRO A 36 22.05 -15.12 12.20
N TYR A 37 22.18 -15.02 13.52
CA TYR A 37 21.02 -14.88 14.40
C TYR A 37 21.26 -13.94 15.58
N ILE A 38 20.18 -13.30 16.02
CA ILE A 38 20.08 -12.39 17.15
C ILE A 38 19.16 -13.01 18.18
N VAL A 39 19.60 -13.07 19.44
CA VAL A 39 18.76 -13.54 20.54
C VAL A 39 18.00 -12.35 21.12
N ALA A 40 16.67 -12.46 21.16
CA ALA A 40 15.77 -11.42 21.67
C ALA A 40 14.90 -11.95 22.83
N PRO A 41 14.55 -11.11 23.81
CA PRO A 41 13.75 -11.53 24.96
C PRO A 41 12.30 -11.92 24.60
N PHE A 42 11.81 -11.38 23.49
CA PHE A 42 10.48 -11.63 22.90
C PHE A 42 10.57 -11.44 21.38
N SER A 43 9.53 -11.83 20.66
CA SER A 43 9.50 -11.68 19.21
C SER A 43 9.16 -10.25 18.78
N PRO A 44 9.56 -9.83 17.57
CA PRO A 44 9.19 -8.51 17.01
C PRO A 44 7.66 -8.28 16.93
N VAL A 45 6.89 -9.37 16.89
CA VAL A 45 5.43 -9.38 16.76
C VAL A 45 4.70 -9.51 18.12
N PHE A 46 5.41 -9.34 19.23
CA PHE A 46 4.82 -9.43 20.56
C PHE A 46 3.93 -8.23 20.86
N LEU A 47 2.61 -8.42 20.83
CA LEU A 47 1.59 -7.36 20.96
C LEU A 47 1.80 -6.41 22.14
N PRO A 48 2.04 -6.86 23.40
CA PRO A 48 2.28 -5.94 24.50
C PRO A 48 3.44 -4.99 24.24
N TRP A 49 4.52 -5.47 23.62
CA TRP A 49 5.65 -4.63 23.22
C TRP A 49 5.26 -3.65 22.11
N ILE A 50 4.61 -4.11 21.04
CA ILE A 50 4.16 -3.24 19.93
C ILE A 50 3.31 -2.07 20.45
N LEU A 51 2.46 -2.31 21.43
CA LEU A 51 1.57 -1.27 21.99
C LEU A 51 2.25 -0.33 22.98
N THR A 52 3.35 -0.76 23.62
CA THR A 52 3.94 -0.01 24.76
C THR A 52 5.42 0.34 24.59
N TYR A 53 6.06 -0.01 23.48
CA TYR A 53 7.52 0.13 23.29
C TYR A 53 8.03 1.56 23.53
N LYS A 54 7.26 2.59 23.16
CA LYS A 54 7.65 4.00 23.36
C LYS A 54 7.90 4.33 24.85
N ALA A 55 7.14 3.71 25.76
CA ALA A 55 7.32 3.88 27.20
C ALA A 55 8.48 3.03 27.75
N TRP A 56 8.71 1.84 27.18
CA TRP A 56 9.73 0.91 27.67
C TRP A 56 11.13 1.19 27.13
N ILE A 57 11.29 1.70 25.90
CA ILE A 57 12.62 1.96 25.31
C ILE A 57 13.50 2.84 26.21
N PRO A 58 13.02 3.97 26.75
CA PRO A 58 13.81 4.79 27.67
C PRO A 58 14.28 3.99 28.89
N MET A 59 13.42 3.13 29.46
CA MET A 59 13.75 2.30 30.62
C MET A 59 14.79 1.23 30.29
N VAL A 60 14.66 0.57 29.13
CA VAL A 60 15.62 -0.44 28.66
C VAL A 60 16.99 0.18 28.43
N ARG A 61 17.04 1.40 27.88
CA ARG A 61 18.29 2.13 27.62
C ARG A 61 19.04 2.57 28.89
N LEU A 62 18.41 2.52 30.07
CA LEU A 62 19.10 2.72 31.36
C LEU A 62 19.98 1.54 31.75
N LEU A 63 19.74 0.35 31.19
CA LEU A 63 20.56 -0.83 31.44
C LEU A 63 21.89 -0.75 30.66
N PRO A 64 22.95 -1.47 31.09
CA PRO A 64 24.19 -1.58 30.34
C PRO A 64 23.98 -1.96 28.87
N LYS A 65 24.59 -1.20 27.95
CA LYS A 65 24.45 -1.36 26.48
C LYS A 65 24.47 -2.82 25.98
N PRO A 66 25.37 -3.71 26.44
CA PRO A 66 25.40 -5.11 25.99
C PRO A 66 24.09 -5.90 26.21
N LEU A 67 23.22 -5.46 27.13
CA LEU A 67 21.97 -6.13 27.43
C LEU A 67 20.85 -5.85 26.41
N TRP A 68 20.96 -4.78 25.61
CA TRP A 68 19.90 -4.36 24.70
C TRP A 68 20.35 -4.04 23.27
N ASP A 69 21.61 -3.66 23.06
CA ASP A 69 22.12 -3.17 21.77
C ASP A 69 21.89 -4.15 20.62
N ARG A 70 21.94 -5.46 20.88
CA ARG A 70 21.79 -6.49 19.86
C ARG A 70 20.37 -6.72 19.38
N TRP A 71 19.37 -6.51 20.23
CA TRP A 71 17.97 -6.91 19.93
C TRP A 71 16.99 -5.74 19.91
N LEU A 72 17.29 -4.64 20.60
CA LEU A 72 16.33 -3.54 20.79
C LEU A 72 15.93 -2.91 19.46
N GLU A 73 16.89 -2.67 18.56
CA GLU A 73 16.62 -2.09 17.24
C GLU A 73 15.68 -2.98 16.41
N VAL A 74 16.04 -4.25 16.22
CA VAL A 74 15.28 -5.21 15.39
C VAL A 74 13.93 -5.62 15.99
N CYS A 75 13.73 -5.40 17.30
CA CYS A 75 12.42 -5.57 17.95
C CYS A 75 11.61 -4.28 18.02
N THR A 76 12.16 -3.12 17.65
CA THR A 76 11.38 -1.86 17.68
C THR A 76 10.45 -1.80 16.46
N PRO A 77 9.13 -1.58 16.63
CA PRO A 77 8.21 -1.48 15.50
C PRO A 77 8.68 -0.49 14.44
N GLY A 78 8.59 -0.86 13.16
CA GLY A 78 9.00 -0.03 12.01
C GLY A 78 10.51 0.14 11.84
N PHE A 79 11.36 -0.68 12.48
CA PHE A 79 12.81 -0.56 12.34
C PHE A 79 13.30 -0.74 10.89
N SER A 80 12.66 -1.64 10.13
CA SER A 80 12.99 -1.92 8.73
C SER A 80 12.90 -0.66 7.86
N TYR A 81 11.85 0.14 8.04
CA TYR A 81 11.69 1.42 7.34
C TYR A 81 12.73 2.45 7.80
N ARG A 82 12.90 2.63 9.12
CA ARG A 82 13.83 3.63 9.68
C ARG A 82 15.30 3.36 9.34
N THR A 83 15.71 2.09 9.42
CA THR A 83 17.10 1.66 9.18
C THR A 83 17.38 1.35 7.73
N ARG A 84 16.34 1.29 6.87
CA ARG A 84 16.47 1.04 5.44
C ARG A 84 17.25 -0.24 5.18
N HIS A 85 18.44 -0.17 4.57
CA HIS A 85 19.32 -1.31 4.36
C HIS A 85 20.36 -1.51 5.50
N ASP A 86 20.57 -0.52 6.36
CA ASP A 86 21.70 -0.48 7.30
C ASP A 86 21.68 -1.65 8.29
N ALA A 87 20.50 -2.07 8.74
CA ALA A 87 20.36 -3.24 9.62
C ALA A 87 20.81 -4.54 8.92
N PHE A 88 20.49 -4.70 7.64
CA PHE A 88 20.92 -5.85 6.84
C PHE A 88 22.41 -5.78 6.51
N ALA A 89 22.97 -4.59 6.26
CA ALA A 89 24.41 -4.42 6.11
C ALA A 89 25.21 -4.88 7.35
N ARG A 90 24.63 -4.75 8.55
CA ARG A 90 25.25 -5.21 9.82
C ARG A 90 25.05 -6.70 10.10
N HIS A 91 23.91 -7.27 9.73
CA HIS A 91 23.52 -8.62 10.14
C HIS A 91 23.55 -9.67 9.02
N GLY A 92 23.75 -9.24 7.77
CA GLY A 92 23.66 -10.05 6.56
C GLY A 92 22.28 -9.93 5.91
N ASP A 93 22.21 -10.21 4.60
CA ASP A 93 20.98 -10.08 3.80
C ASP A 93 19.85 -11.03 4.24
N VAL A 94 20.20 -12.08 5.00
CA VAL A 94 19.25 -12.98 5.65
C VAL A 94 19.73 -13.29 7.07
N PHE A 95 18.92 -13.00 8.07
CA PHE A 95 19.23 -13.29 9.47
C PHE A 95 17.99 -13.67 10.29
N LEU A 96 18.20 -14.31 11.43
CA LEU A 96 17.15 -14.79 12.32
C LEU A 96 17.07 -13.95 13.61
N ILE A 97 15.87 -13.62 14.05
CA ILE A 97 15.57 -13.10 15.38
C ILE A 97 14.96 -14.26 16.17
N VAL A 98 15.68 -14.71 17.19
CA VAL A 98 15.38 -15.91 17.96
C VAL A 98 14.86 -15.50 19.33
N SER A 99 13.62 -15.89 19.61
CA SER A 99 12.95 -15.61 20.88
C SER A 99 12.45 -16.92 21.50
N PRO A 100 12.01 -16.92 22.77
CA PRO A 100 11.52 -18.12 23.46
C PRO A 100 10.36 -18.84 22.76
N LYS A 101 9.49 -18.09 22.08
CA LYS A 101 8.25 -18.63 21.48
C LYS A 101 8.35 -18.84 19.98
N MET A 102 9.28 -18.18 19.29
CA MET A 102 9.36 -18.25 17.82
C MET A 102 10.74 -17.82 17.28
N ILE A 103 11.00 -18.26 16.05
CA ILE A 103 12.09 -17.79 15.18
C ILE A 103 11.46 -16.90 14.11
N PHE A 104 12.04 -15.72 13.90
CA PHE A 104 11.59 -14.74 12.92
C PHE A 104 12.73 -14.43 11.94
N MET A 105 12.59 -14.82 10.68
CA MET A 105 13.60 -14.65 9.63
C MET A 105 13.36 -13.35 8.88
N MET A 106 14.36 -12.48 8.84
CA MET A 106 14.38 -11.25 8.04
C MET A 106 15.09 -11.51 6.72
N VAL A 107 14.52 -11.06 5.59
CA VAL A 107 15.05 -11.34 4.25
C VAL A 107 15.09 -10.07 3.40
N CYS A 108 16.28 -9.69 2.91
CA CYS A 108 16.48 -8.70 1.84
C CYS A 108 17.32 -9.24 0.65
N ASN A 109 17.65 -10.54 0.64
CA ASN A 109 18.32 -11.19 -0.50
C ASN A 109 17.30 -11.52 -1.62
N ALA A 110 17.59 -11.13 -2.86
CA ALA A 110 16.68 -11.25 -4.00
C ALA A 110 16.38 -12.72 -4.38
N GLU A 111 17.38 -13.60 -4.35
CA GLU A 111 17.23 -15.04 -4.62
C GLU A 111 16.31 -15.69 -3.59
N ALA A 112 16.50 -15.36 -2.31
CA ALA A 112 15.68 -15.86 -1.21
C ALA A 112 14.24 -15.33 -1.29
N VAL A 113 14.06 -14.04 -1.58
CA VAL A 113 12.74 -13.44 -1.84
C VAL A 113 12.01 -14.24 -2.92
N HIS A 114 12.64 -14.44 -4.07
CA HIS A 114 12.03 -15.15 -5.19
C HIS A 114 11.66 -16.60 -4.84
N GLN A 115 12.53 -17.32 -4.14
CA GLN A 115 12.25 -18.68 -3.69
C GLN A 115 11.10 -18.77 -2.68
N VAL A 116 10.97 -17.80 -1.78
CA VAL A 116 9.91 -17.76 -0.76
C VAL A 116 8.57 -17.37 -1.38
N THR A 117 8.55 -16.46 -2.35
CA THR A 117 7.31 -16.02 -3.01
C THR A 117 6.77 -17.06 -4.01
N SER A 118 7.66 -17.77 -4.72
CA SER A 118 7.29 -18.78 -5.71
C SER A 118 6.79 -20.10 -5.09
N ARG A 119 7.40 -20.56 -3.99
CA ARG A 119 7.07 -21.86 -3.35
C ARG A 119 5.97 -21.74 -2.29
N ARG A 120 4.77 -21.31 -2.70
CA ARG A 120 3.67 -20.98 -1.78
C ARG A 120 3.24 -22.09 -0.80
N GLU A 121 3.38 -23.36 -1.17
CA GLU A 121 2.98 -24.48 -0.29
C GLU A 121 4.04 -24.72 0.81
N HIS A 122 5.30 -24.37 0.54
CA HIS A 122 6.41 -24.43 1.49
C HIS A 122 6.53 -23.15 2.33
N PHE A 123 6.06 -22.02 1.78
CA PHE A 123 6.03 -20.73 2.44
C PHE A 123 4.65 -20.09 2.30
N PRO A 124 3.61 -20.67 2.93
CA PRO A 124 2.28 -20.08 2.93
C PRO A 124 2.30 -18.70 3.57
N LYS A 125 1.27 -17.91 3.28
CA LYS A 125 1.07 -16.63 3.95
C LYS A 125 0.78 -16.89 5.43
N TRP A 126 1.28 -16.00 6.29
CA TRP A 126 0.94 -16.02 7.70
C TRP A 126 -0.44 -15.37 7.90
N VAL A 127 -1.51 -16.11 7.61
CA VAL A 127 -2.89 -15.60 7.58
C VAL A 127 -3.42 -15.18 8.95
N GLU A 128 -2.84 -15.70 10.02
CA GLU A 128 -3.19 -15.38 11.41
C GLU A 128 -3.03 -13.89 11.72
N THR A 129 -2.10 -13.17 11.08
CA THR A 129 -1.98 -11.72 11.23
C THR A 129 -3.07 -10.92 10.53
N TYR A 130 -3.89 -11.59 9.70
CA TYR A 130 -4.97 -10.98 8.92
C TYR A 130 -6.35 -11.43 9.39
N GLU A 131 -6.45 -12.16 10.51
CA GLU A 131 -7.72 -12.66 11.05
C GLU A 131 -8.72 -11.51 11.30
N ILE A 132 -8.22 -10.38 11.79
CA ILE A 132 -8.99 -9.16 11.99
C ILE A 132 -9.73 -8.70 10.72
N LEU A 133 -9.19 -8.94 9.53
CA LEU A 133 -9.79 -8.54 8.25
C LEU A 133 -10.92 -9.46 7.79
N ARG A 134 -11.25 -10.51 8.56
CA ARG A 134 -12.37 -11.42 8.29
C ARG A 134 -13.70 -10.97 8.91
N GLN A 135 -13.76 -9.76 9.48
CA GLN A 135 -14.95 -9.23 10.18
C GLN A 135 -16.24 -9.18 9.34
N PHE A 136 -16.11 -9.17 8.01
CA PHE A 136 -17.22 -9.20 7.04
C PHE A 136 -17.28 -10.51 6.24
N GLY A 137 -16.49 -11.53 6.60
CA GLY A 137 -16.37 -12.81 5.93
C GLY A 137 -14.95 -13.16 5.45
N ASP A 138 -14.74 -14.43 5.11
CA ASP A 138 -13.48 -14.88 4.50
C ASP A 138 -13.26 -14.17 3.16
N ASN A 139 -12.00 -13.95 2.81
CA ASN A 139 -11.63 -13.16 1.64
C ASN A 139 -10.29 -13.58 1.04
N VAL A 140 -9.99 -13.09 -0.17
CA VAL A 140 -8.78 -13.49 -0.92
C VAL A 140 -7.46 -13.15 -0.21
N LEU A 141 -7.45 -12.15 0.68
CA LEU A 141 -6.23 -11.75 1.39
C LEU A 141 -5.95 -12.64 2.61
N ALA A 142 -7.00 -12.99 3.34
CA ALA A 142 -6.94 -13.66 4.64
C ALA A 142 -7.14 -15.19 4.56
N SER A 143 -7.38 -15.76 3.38
CA SER A 143 -7.52 -17.21 3.16
C SER A 143 -6.21 -17.87 2.70
N GLU A 144 -6.10 -19.19 2.82
CA GLU A 144 -4.96 -20.01 2.34
C GLU A 144 -5.43 -21.32 1.68
N GLY A 145 -4.55 -22.01 0.95
CA GLY A 145 -4.83 -23.33 0.39
C GLY A 145 -5.95 -23.34 -0.66
N ALA A 146 -6.82 -24.35 -0.61
CA ALA A 146 -7.91 -24.52 -1.58
C ALA A 146 -8.93 -23.37 -1.54
N ILE A 147 -9.25 -22.87 -0.33
CA ILE A 147 -10.16 -21.73 -0.14
C ILE A 147 -9.59 -20.51 -0.86
N TRP A 148 -8.31 -20.20 -0.65
CA TRP A 148 -7.68 -19.07 -1.35
C TRP A 148 -7.69 -19.24 -2.87
N LYS A 149 -7.41 -20.45 -3.40
CA LYS A 149 -7.45 -20.70 -4.85
C LYS A 149 -8.83 -20.37 -5.43
N MET A 150 -9.90 -20.75 -4.73
CA MET A 150 -11.27 -20.39 -5.11
C MET A 150 -11.47 -18.86 -5.11
N HIS A 151 -11.17 -18.20 -3.99
CA HIS A 151 -11.29 -16.73 -3.88
C HIS A 151 -10.49 -16.00 -4.96
N ARG A 152 -9.23 -16.39 -5.18
CA ARG A 152 -8.35 -15.79 -6.19
C ARG A 152 -8.90 -15.97 -7.59
N LYS A 153 -9.36 -17.18 -7.93
CA LYS A 153 -9.96 -17.45 -9.24
C LYS A 153 -11.16 -16.54 -9.51
N VAL A 154 -12.09 -16.42 -8.56
CA VAL A 154 -13.30 -15.61 -8.72
C VAL A 154 -12.98 -14.11 -8.77
N THR A 155 -12.14 -13.63 -7.87
CA THR A 155 -11.77 -12.19 -7.81
C THR A 155 -10.92 -11.75 -8.99
N SER A 156 -10.02 -12.60 -9.51
CA SER A 156 -9.09 -12.21 -10.58
C SER A 156 -9.76 -11.88 -11.92
N ALA A 157 -10.96 -12.39 -12.18
CA ALA A 157 -11.69 -12.14 -13.42
C ALA A 157 -11.91 -10.64 -13.70
N SER A 158 -11.97 -9.81 -12.65
CA SER A 158 -12.19 -8.37 -12.77
C SER A 158 -10.91 -7.58 -13.09
N PHE A 159 -9.74 -8.19 -13.01
CA PHE A 159 -8.45 -7.49 -13.14
C PHE A 159 -7.84 -7.78 -14.51
N ASN A 160 -8.49 -7.25 -15.56
CA ASN A 160 -8.11 -7.46 -16.96
C ASN A 160 -7.95 -6.11 -17.71
N GLU A 161 -7.45 -6.15 -18.94
CA GLU A 161 -7.17 -4.94 -19.75
C GLU A 161 -8.40 -4.08 -20.04
N LYS A 162 -9.55 -4.69 -20.38
CA LYS A 162 -10.79 -3.94 -20.63
C LYS A 162 -11.17 -3.07 -19.42
N ASN A 163 -10.99 -3.64 -18.24
CA ASN A 163 -11.27 -2.99 -16.98
C ASN A 163 -10.22 -1.94 -16.60
N ALA A 164 -8.94 -2.15 -16.94
CA ALA A 164 -7.90 -1.14 -16.76
C ALA A 164 -8.16 0.13 -17.59
N ALA A 165 -8.71 -0.01 -18.81
CA ALA A 165 -9.11 1.15 -19.62
C ALA A 165 -10.23 1.99 -18.98
N LEU A 166 -11.13 1.36 -18.20
CA LEU A 166 -12.18 2.05 -17.46
C LEU A 166 -11.60 2.78 -16.24
N VAL A 167 -10.67 2.14 -15.53
CA VAL A 167 -9.90 2.78 -14.44
C VAL A 167 -9.18 4.02 -14.98
N PHE A 168 -8.54 3.92 -16.15
CA PHE A 168 -7.83 5.03 -16.77
C PHE A 168 -8.74 6.24 -16.98
N ARG A 169 -9.93 6.03 -17.56
CA ARG A 169 -10.91 7.10 -17.78
C ARG A 169 -11.40 7.72 -16.48
N GLU A 170 -11.74 6.87 -15.50
CA GLU A 170 -12.23 7.35 -14.21
C GLU A 170 -11.14 8.11 -13.45
N ALA A 171 -9.90 7.62 -13.47
CA ALA A 171 -8.77 8.29 -12.84
C ALA A 171 -8.52 9.68 -13.44
N ILE A 172 -8.66 9.83 -14.75
CA ILE A 172 -8.61 11.15 -15.41
C ILE A 172 -9.70 12.07 -14.87
N GLN A 173 -10.96 11.60 -14.87
CA GLN A 173 -12.10 12.39 -14.41
C GLN A 173 -11.95 12.81 -12.94
N GLN A 174 -11.59 11.88 -12.06
CA GLN A 174 -11.45 12.16 -10.64
C GLN A 174 -10.22 13.03 -10.34
N ALA A 175 -9.12 12.90 -11.10
CA ALA A 175 -7.98 13.79 -10.98
C ALA A 175 -8.30 15.22 -11.43
N GLN A 176 -9.15 15.41 -12.46
CA GLN A 176 -9.67 16.73 -12.83
C GLN A 176 -10.52 17.33 -11.70
N GLY A 177 -11.34 16.52 -11.03
CA GLY A 177 -12.12 16.93 -9.86
C GLY A 177 -11.24 17.33 -8.66
N LEU A 178 -10.14 16.60 -8.42
CA LEU A 178 -9.13 16.92 -7.42
C LEU A 178 -8.48 18.29 -7.70
N VAL A 179 -7.98 18.49 -8.92
CA VAL A 179 -7.37 19.76 -9.34
C VAL A 179 -8.36 20.91 -9.16
N LYS A 180 -9.62 20.74 -9.59
CA LYS A 180 -10.67 21.75 -9.41
C LYS A 180 -10.95 22.05 -7.93
N THR A 181 -10.89 21.04 -7.07
CA THR A 181 -11.08 21.20 -5.62
C THR A 181 -9.95 22.02 -5.02
N TRP A 182 -8.70 21.76 -5.40
CA TRP A 182 -7.53 22.51 -4.94
C TRP A 182 -7.49 23.95 -5.44
N MET A 183 -7.71 24.16 -6.74
CA MET A 183 -7.71 25.48 -7.34
C MET A 183 -8.92 26.32 -6.89
N GLY A 184 -10.04 25.67 -6.57
CA GLY A 184 -11.28 26.35 -6.19
C GLY A 184 -11.73 27.31 -7.30
N PRO A 185 -12.16 28.54 -6.96
CA PRO A 185 -12.50 29.56 -7.95
C PRO A 185 -11.27 30.26 -8.57
N ASN A 186 -10.06 30.06 -8.04
CA ASN A 186 -8.84 30.68 -8.54
C ASN A 186 -8.11 29.74 -9.51
N GLU A 187 -7.92 30.13 -10.77
CA GLU A 187 -7.28 29.27 -11.78
C GLU A 187 -5.74 29.40 -11.82
N GLU A 188 -5.14 30.23 -10.96
CA GLU A 188 -3.70 30.53 -10.97
C GLU A 188 -2.93 29.88 -9.83
N ASP A 189 -3.44 29.99 -8.59
CA ASP A 189 -2.79 29.47 -7.37
C ASP A 189 -3.87 28.91 -6.42
N SER A 190 -3.66 27.68 -5.94
CA SER A 190 -4.58 27.01 -5.00
C SER A 190 -4.63 27.64 -3.61
N GLY A 191 -3.69 28.52 -3.27
CA GLY A 191 -3.34 28.78 -1.89
C GLY A 191 -2.72 27.53 -1.25
N THR A 192 -2.72 27.47 0.08
CA THR A 192 -2.09 26.35 0.81
C THR A 192 -3.02 25.17 0.98
N ILE A 193 -2.51 24.00 0.61
CA ILE A 193 -3.18 22.71 0.72
C ILE A 193 -2.55 21.96 1.89
N ASP A 194 -3.27 21.91 3.01
CA ASP A 194 -2.88 21.16 4.21
C ASP A 194 -3.51 19.75 4.25
N THR A 195 -4.36 19.42 3.27
CA THR A 195 -5.19 18.20 3.22
C THR A 195 -4.72 17.17 2.19
N LEU A 196 -3.46 17.27 1.72
CA LEU A 196 -2.93 16.47 0.61
C LEU A 196 -3.15 14.96 0.80
N ASP A 197 -2.99 14.45 2.03
CA ASP A 197 -3.21 13.06 2.38
C ASP A 197 -4.69 12.66 2.26
N GLY A 198 -5.61 13.45 2.83
CA GLY A 198 -7.05 13.23 2.77
C GLY A 198 -7.61 13.35 1.36
N ASP A 199 -7.07 14.27 0.56
CA ASP A 199 -7.51 14.51 -0.81
C ASP A 199 -7.07 13.39 -1.76
N THR A 200 -5.84 12.88 -1.60
CA THR A 200 -5.37 11.70 -2.36
C THR A 200 -6.09 10.42 -1.94
N MET A 201 -6.48 10.29 -0.67
CA MET A 201 -7.39 9.23 -0.23
C MET A 201 -8.75 9.34 -0.91
N ARG A 202 -9.36 10.53 -0.92
CA ARG A 202 -10.64 10.75 -1.59
C ARG A 202 -10.59 10.43 -3.09
N LEU A 203 -9.51 10.82 -3.77
CA LEU A 203 -9.27 10.47 -5.16
C LEU A 203 -9.34 8.94 -5.37
N ALA A 204 -8.54 8.19 -4.60
CA ALA A 204 -8.51 6.73 -4.72
C ALA A 204 -9.85 6.10 -4.34
N LEU A 205 -10.57 6.68 -3.37
CA LEU A 205 -11.88 6.20 -2.93
C LEU A 205 -12.91 6.33 -4.05
N ASN A 206 -12.97 7.48 -4.71
CA ASN A 206 -13.91 7.72 -5.79
C ASN A 206 -13.65 6.76 -6.96
N ILE A 207 -12.37 6.54 -7.30
CA ILE A 207 -11.99 5.63 -8.38
C ILE A 207 -12.39 4.18 -8.03
N ILE A 208 -12.03 3.67 -6.85
CA ILE A 208 -12.39 2.30 -6.47
C ILE A 208 -13.90 2.13 -6.23
N ALA A 209 -14.63 3.18 -5.84
CA ALA A 209 -16.08 3.14 -5.74
C ALA A 209 -16.73 2.96 -7.12
N TYR A 210 -16.25 3.69 -8.13
CA TYR A 210 -16.74 3.52 -9.50
C TYR A 210 -16.35 2.17 -10.08
N VAL A 211 -15.06 1.84 -10.01
CA VAL A 211 -14.49 0.64 -10.62
C VAL A 211 -14.93 -0.63 -9.89
N GLY A 212 -15.05 -0.59 -8.56
CA GLY A 212 -15.41 -1.74 -7.74
C GLY A 212 -16.92 -1.99 -7.68
N PHE A 213 -17.71 -0.91 -7.64
CA PHE A 213 -19.13 -0.97 -7.26
C PHE A 213 -20.06 -0.27 -8.29
N GLY A 214 -19.51 0.35 -9.33
CA GLY A 214 -20.28 1.13 -10.30
C GLY A 214 -20.82 2.44 -9.71
N LEU A 215 -20.21 2.95 -8.64
CA LEU A 215 -20.70 4.10 -7.88
C LEU A 215 -19.88 5.35 -8.20
N ASN A 216 -20.52 6.33 -8.84
CA ASN A 216 -19.94 7.64 -9.07
C ASN A 216 -20.09 8.49 -7.79
N LEU A 217 -18.97 8.69 -7.11
CA LEU A 217 -18.91 9.57 -5.93
C LEU A 217 -18.54 11.00 -6.35
N LEU A 218 -19.08 11.97 -5.62
CA LEU A 218 -18.92 13.40 -5.90
C LEU A 218 -17.77 14.01 -5.10
N TRP A 219 -17.14 15.05 -5.63
CA TRP A 219 -16.23 15.90 -4.85
C TRP A 219 -17.02 16.84 -3.91
N PRO A 220 -16.40 17.34 -2.82
CA PRO A 220 -17.06 18.29 -1.93
C PRO A 220 -17.51 19.54 -2.71
N GLY A 221 -18.76 19.95 -2.54
CA GLY A 221 -19.33 21.10 -3.24
C GLY A 221 -19.95 20.79 -4.60
N GLU A 222 -19.81 19.57 -5.13
CA GLU A 222 -20.54 19.15 -6.33
C GLU A 222 -21.99 18.76 -6.01
N ALA A 223 -22.93 19.24 -6.82
CA ALA A 223 -24.33 18.87 -6.73
C ALA A 223 -24.62 17.64 -7.59
N LEU A 224 -25.59 16.82 -7.16
CA LEU A 224 -26.11 15.73 -7.99
C LEU A 224 -26.62 16.29 -9.33
N PRO A 225 -26.30 15.64 -10.47
CA PRO A 225 -26.85 16.01 -11.75
C PRO A 225 -28.40 16.00 -11.71
N PRO A 226 -29.09 16.93 -12.41
CA PRO A 226 -30.55 17.03 -12.40
C PRO A 226 -31.30 15.76 -12.86
N LYS A 227 -30.61 14.84 -13.55
CA LYS A 227 -31.12 13.54 -14.02
C LYS A 227 -30.29 12.36 -13.49
N ALA A 228 -29.76 12.47 -12.28
CA ALA A 228 -29.02 11.39 -11.65
C ALA A 228 -29.88 10.12 -11.53
N ASP A 229 -29.31 8.97 -11.87
CA ASP A 229 -29.92 7.65 -11.63
C ASP A 229 -30.24 7.49 -10.13
N PRO A 230 -31.37 6.85 -9.76
CA PRO A 230 -31.68 6.44 -8.39
C PRO A 230 -30.49 5.91 -7.56
N LYS A 231 -29.59 5.11 -8.16
CA LYS A 231 -28.38 4.60 -7.47
C LYS A 231 -27.40 5.71 -7.12
N MET A 232 -27.16 6.64 -8.04
CA MET A 232 -26.29 7.79 -7.78
C MET A 232 -26.92 8.69 -6.71
N ALA A 233 -28.24 8.88 -6.73
CA ALA A 233 -28.94 9.61 -5.69
C ALA A 233 -28.86 8.92 -4.32
N LYS A 234 -28.85 7.58 -4.28
CA LYS A 234 -28.75 6.78 -3.05
C LYS A 234 -27.33 6.78 -2.46
N TYR A 235 -26.32 6.42 -3.25
CA TYR A 235 -24.96 6.18 -2.76
C TYR A 235 -24.01 7.36 -2.94
N GLY A 236 -24.27 8.24 -3.92
CA GLY A 236 -23.46 9.45 -4.18
C GLY A 236 -23.93 10.68 -3.40
N SER A 237 -25.06 10.59 -2.70
CA SER A 237 -25.58 11.66 -1.84
C SER A 237 -24.74 11.78 -0.56
N LEU A 238 -24.46 13.02 -0.14
CA LEU A 238 -23.84 13.34 1.15
C LEU A 238 -24.83 13.27 2.33
N LYS A 239 -26.09 12.93 2.08
CA LYS A 239 -27.12 12.76 3.11
C LYS A 239 -27.39 11.27 3.35
N PRO A 240 -27.58 10.84 4.62
CA PRO A 240 -27.99 9.48 4.95
C PRO A 240 -29.31 9.10 4.26
N THR A 241 -29.36 7.86 3.77
CA THR A 241 -30.59 7.26 3.23
C THR A 241 -31.45 6.69 4.35
N ALA A 242 -32.75 6.47 4.10
CA ALA A 242 -33.66 5.94 5.12
C ALA A 242 -33.13 4.60 5.70
N GLY A 243 -33.03 4.51 7.04
CA GLY A 243 -32.49 3.34 7.74
C GLY A 243 -31.00 3.39 8.07
N HIS A 244 -30.30 4.44 7.62
CA HIS A 244 -28.89 4.69 7.86
C HIS A 244 -28.69 5.96 8.71
N LYS A 245 -27.63 5.97 9.51
CA LYS A 245 -27.20 7.12 10.32
C LYS A 245 -26.21 8.01 9.56
N MET A 246 -25.43 7.42 8.66
CA MET A 246 -24.41 8.10 7.86
C MET A 246 -24.73 7.96 6.37
N SER A 247 -24.22 8.88 5.55
CA SER A 247 -24.23 8.67 4.09
C SER A 247 -23.30 7.52 3.72
N PHE A 248 -23.46 6.94 2.53
CA PHE A 248 -22.58 5.85 2.08
C PHE A 248 -21.10 6.28 2.03
N VAL A 249 -20.83 7.49 1.53
CA VAL A 249 -19.48 8.06 1.43
C VAL A 249 -18.88 8.26 2.82
N ASP A 250 -19.62 8.88 3.74
CA ASP A 250 -19.16 9.10 5.11
C ASP A 250 -18.96 7.79 5.85
N THR A 251 -19.82 6.80 5.60
CA THR A 251 -19.72 5.45 6.17
C THR A 251 -18.38 4.82 5.78
N ILE A 252 -18.06 4.80 4.49
CA ILE A 252 -16.80 4.22 4.02
C ILE A 252 -15.60 4.98 4.58
N ALA A 253 -15.58 6.31 4.45
CA ALA A 253 -14.48 7.13 4.95
C ALA A 253 -14.24 6.90 6.44
N THR A 254 -15.31 6.85 7.23
CA THR A 254 -15.25 6.63 8.68
C THR A 254 -14.80 5.22 9.06
N VAL A 255 -15.27 4.19 8.34
CA VAL A 255 -14.81 2.80 8.53
C VAL A 255 -13.31 2.70 8.28
N LEU A 256 -12.81 3.37 7.25
CA LEU A 256 -11.39 3.39 6.90
C LEU A 256 -10.57 4.17 7.92
N GLU A 257 -11.02 5.37 8.32
CA GLU A 257 -10.35 6.18 9.34
C GLU A 257 -10.22 5.44 10.68
N HIS A 258 -11.28 4.71 11.08
CA HIS A 258 -11.34 3.99 12.35
C HIS A 258 -11.01 2.50 12.22
N ILE A 259 -10.39 2.07 11.11
CA ILE A 259 -10.20 0.66 10.79
C ILE A 259 -9.44 -0.07 11.90
N LEU A 260 -8.37 0.51 12.45
CA LEU A 260 -7.60 -0.14 13.54
C LEU A 260 -8.45 -0.33 14.82
N MET A 261 -9.33 0.62 15.13
CA MET A 261 -10.23 0.52 16.28
C MET A 261 -11.26 -0.60 16.06
N LEU A 262 -11.84 -0.67 14.86
CA LEU A 262 -12.78 -1.72 14.47
C LEU A 262 -12.16 -3.12 14.49
N LEU A 263 -10.88 -3.22 14.12
CA LEU A 263 -10.14 -4.47 14.05
C LEU A 263 -9.65 -4.97 15.42
N LEU A 264 -9.29 -4.07 16.34
CA LEU A 264 -8.66 -4.43 17.62
C LEU A 264 -9.63 -4.46 18.81
N VAL A 265 -10.72 -3.70 18.75
CA VAL A 265 -11.65 -3.54 19.87
C VAL A 265 -12.94 -4.33 19.60
N PRO A 266 -13.33 -5.28 20.46
CA PRO A 266 -14.58 -6.01 20.28
C PRO A 266 -15.78 -5.08 20.19
N ARG A 267 -16.71 -5.36 19.27
CA ARG A 267 -17.87 -4.50 18.97
C ARG A 267 -18.70 -4.12 20.21
N TRP A 268 -18.88 -5.04 21.15
CA TRP A 268 -19.64 -4.78 22.38
C TRP A 268 -18.95 -3.73 23.27
N VAL A 269 -17.61 -3.67 23.25
CA VAL A 269 -16.84 -2.64 23.97
C VAL A 269 -17.02 -1.29 23.30
N LEU A 270 -16.93 -1.22 21.96
CA LEU A 270 -17.11 0.04 21.22
C LEU A 270 -18.46 0.72 21.51
N LYS A 271 -19.51 -0.10 21.67
CA LYS A 271 -20.86 0.37 22.02
C LYS A 271 -21.00 0.81 23.48
N LEU A 272 -20.25 0.19 24.38
CA LEU A 272 -20.33 0.47 25.82
C LEU A 272 -19.55 1.75 26.19
N VAL A 273 -18.44 2.01 25.49
CA VAL A 273 -17.53 3.11 25.79
C VAL A 273 -18.13 4.44 25.30
N PRO A 274 -18.32 5.45 26.18
CA PRO A 274 -19.02 6.69 25.86
C PRO A 274 -18.12 7.74 25.17
N PHE A 275 -17.21 7.32 24.27
CA PHE A 275 -16.41 8.25 23.47
C PHE A 275 -17.01 8.42 22.08
N LYS A 276 -17.04 9.66 21.58
CA LYS A 276 -17.61 9.96 20.25
C LYS A 276 -16.98 9.13 19.13
N LYS A 277 -15.65 8.94 19.16
CA LYS A 277 -14.93 8.13 18.17
C LYS A 277 -15.32 6.65 18.20
N THR A 278 -15.53 6.07 19.38
CA THR A 278 -15.92 4.65 19.50
C THR A 278 -17.36 4.43 19.05
N GLN A 279 -18.25 5.36 19.35
CA GLN A 279 -19.64 5.35 18.87
C GLN A 279 -19.68 5.50 17.34
N LEU A 280 -18.96 6.48 16.80
CA LEU A 280 -18.89 6.72 15.36
C LEU A 280 -18.35 5.50 14.60
N ALA A 281 -17.31 4.84 15.11
CA ALA A 281 -16.80 3.59 14.55
C ALA A 281 -17.86 2.47 14.59
N ALA A 282 -18.54 2.29 15.73
CA ALA A 282 -19.58 1.27 15.84
C ALA A 282 -20.76 1.52 14.88
N GLU A 283 -21.18 2.77 14.72
CA GLU A 283 -22.26 3.18 13.81
C GLU A 283 -21.86 2.98 12.34
N SER A 284 -20.66 3.43 11.95
CA SER A 284 -20.17 3.26 10.58
C SER A 284 -20.00 1.80 10.20
N HIS A 285 -19.57 0.94 11.13
CA HIS A 285 -19.52 -0.49 10.90
C HIS A 285 -20.92 -1.09 10.63
N GLU A 286 -21.95 -0.66 11.38
CA GLU A 286 -23.31 -1.14 11.18
C GLU A 286 -23.88 -0.69 9.83
N ASP A 287 -23.76 0.60 9.50
CA ASP A 287 -24.24 1.14 8.24
C ASP A 287 -23.47 0.55 7.04
N PHE A 288 -22.16 0.29 7.18
CA PHE A 288 -21.38 -0.38 6.15
C PHE A 288 -21.94 -1.78 5.84
N GLY A 289 -22.27 -2.55 6.88
CA GLY A 289 -22.89 -3.86 6.72
C GLY A 289 -24.22 -3.79 5.96
N LYS A 290 -25.07 -2.79 6.29
CA LYS A 290 -26.36 -2.57 5.60
C LYS A 290 -26.15 -2.16 4.15
N TYR A 291 -25.31 -1.16 3.88
CA TYR A 291 -25.03 -0.69 2.53
C TYR A 291 -24.44 -1.78 1.64
N MET A 292 -23.51 -2.58 2.16
CA MET A 292 -22.99 -3.73 1.42
C MET A 292 -24.06 -4.79 1.16
N GLN A 293 -25.00 -5.02 2.08
CA GLN A 293 -26.14 -5.90 1.83
C GLN A 293 -26.99 -5.39 0.67
N GLU A 294 -27.39 -4.13 0.73
CA GLU A 294 -28.28 -3.51 -0.24
C GLU A 294 -27.65 -3.52 -1.64
N LEU A 295 -26.34 -3.20 -1.73
CA LEU A 295 -25.59 -3.29 -2.99
C LEU A 295 -25.54 -4.72 -3.53
N ILE A 296 -25.32 -5.72 -2.68
CA ILE A 296 -25.34 -7.13 -3.11
C ILE A 296 -26.72 -7.52 -3.63
N ASP A 297 -27.79 -7.17 -2.93
CA ASP A 297 -29.15 -7.51 -3.31
C ASP A 297 -29.53 -6.85 -4.65
N GLU A 298 -29.20 -5.57 -4.84
CA GLU A 298 -29.37 -4.85 -6.11
C GLU A 298 -28.58 -5.54 -7.25
N LYS A 299 -27.32 -5.93 -7.00
CA LYS A 299 -26.47 -6.63 -7.97
C LYS A 299 -26.98 -8.03 -8.31
N ILE A 300 -27.60 -8.74 -7.36
CA ILE A 300 -28.26 -10.03 -7.62
C ILE A 300 -29.45 -9.85 -8.56
N VAL A 301 -30.24 -8.79 -8.36
CA VAL A 301 -31.38 -8.47 -9.24
C VAL A 301 -30.90 -8.13 -10.65
N GLU A 302 -29.89 -7.28 -10.79
CA GLU A 302 -29.27 -6.94 -12.10
C GLU A 302 -28.74 -8.18 -12.82
N ALA A 303 -28.01 -9.04 -12.12
CA ALA A 303 -27.45 -10.27 -12.66
C ALA A 303 -28.55 -11.23 -13.18
N ARG A 304 -29.69 -11.27 -12.50
CA ARG A 304 -30.86 -12.09 -12.89
C ARG A 304 -31.64 -11.49 -14.04
N ALA A 305 -31.75 -10.16 -14.10
CA ALA A 305 -32.38 -9.44 -15.21
C ALA A 305 -31.61 -9.56 -16.53
N GLY A 306 -30.38 -10.10 -16.49
CA GLY A 306 -29.50 -10.17 -17.65
C GLY A 306 -28.92 -8.81 -18.02
N GLU A 307 -29.03 -7.82 -17.13
CA GLU A 307 -28.44 -6.50 -17.32
C GLU A 307 -26.92 -6.63 -17.28
N ARG A 308 -26.32 -6.53 -18.46
CA ARG A 308 -24.88 -6.46 -18.60
C ARG A 308 -24.49 -4.99 -18.53
N ILE A 309 -24.11 -4.54 -17.34
CA ILE A 309 -23.53 -3.20 -17.19
C ILE A 309 -22.18 -3.20 -17.90
N ASP A 310 -22.04 -2.34 -18.91
CA ASP A 310 -20.75 -2.02 -19.50
C ASP A 310 -19.95 -1.18 -18.49
N GLY A 311 -19.00 -1.81 -17.82
CA GLY A 311 -18.22 -1.20 -16.74
C GLY A 311 -17.38 -2.23 -15.97
N MET A 312 -16.37 -1.78 -15.22
CA MET A 312 -15.76 -2.61 -14.19
C MET A 312 -16.75 -2.61 -13.03
N ASP A 313 -17.23 -3.80 -12.69
CA ASP A 313 -18.22 -4.02 -11.63
C ASP A 313 -17.79 -5.28 -10.89
N LEU A 314 -16.76 -5.12 -10.06
CA LEU A 314 -16.15 -6.20 -9.29
C LEU A 314 -17.23 -6.90 -8.45
N MET A 315 -18.07 -6.15 -7.73
CA MET A 315 -19.15 -6.72 -6.93
C MET A 315 -20.13 -7.53 -7.79
N GLY A 316 -20.58 -6.99 -8.93
CA GLY A 316 -21.43 -7.73 -9.85
C GLY A 316 -20.75 -8.97 -10.43
N GLN A 317 -19.43 -8.97 -10.64
CA GLN A 317 -18.70 -10.18 -11.05
C GLN A 317 -18.66 -11.24 -9.95
N LEU A 318 -18.44 -10.85 -8.68
CA LEU A 318 -18.49 -11.76 -7.53
C LEU A 318 -19.88 -12.39 -7.39
N VAL A 319 -20.93 -11.59 -7.57
CA VAL A 319 -22.33 -12.02 -7.54
C VAL A 319 -22.64 -12.95 -8.72
N ARG A 320 -22.34 -12.56 -9.96
CA ARG A 320 -22.58 -13.39 -11.15
C ARG A 320 -21.83 -14.70 -11.12
N SER A 321 -20.61 -14.70 -10.56
CA SER A 321 -19.88 -15.94 -10.32
C SER A 321 -20.74 -16.85 -9.43
N SER A 322 -21.15 -16.38 -8.26
CA SER A 322 -21.79 -17.21 -7.23
C SER A 322 -23.24 -17.61 -7.53
N TYR A 323 -23.99 -16.76 -8.25
CA TYR A 323 -25.42 -16.93 -8.54
C TYR A 323 -25.74 -17.25 -10.00
N GLY A 324 -24.80 -17.09 -10.93
CA GLY A 324 -24.99 -17.30 -12.37
C GLY A 324 -25.60 -16.09 -13.11
N SER A 325 -25.71 -16.22 -14.44
CA SER A 325 -26.33 -15.24 -15.35
C SER A 325 -27.31 -15.98 -16.28
N GLY A 326 -28.62 -15.86 -16.04
CA GLY A 326 -29.65 -16.47 -16.90
C GLY A 326 -30.66 -17.38 -16.17
N THR A 327 -31.78 -17.63 -16.86
CA THR A 327 -33.09 -18.17 -16.42
C THR A 327 -33.12 -19.60 -15.86
N ASP A 328 -32.00 -20.15 -15.40
CA ASP A 328 -31.96 -21.51 -14.87
C ASP A 328 -32.54 -21.55 -13.45
N ARG A 329 -33.82 -21.93 -13.38
CA ARG A 329 -34.66 -22.22 -12.19
C ARG A 329 -34.74 -21.10 -11.15
N VAL A 330 -35.87 -20.42 -11.21
CA VAL A 330 -36.40 -19.35 -10.34
C VAL A 330 -36.40 -19.67 -8.83
N GLU A 331 -36.05 -20.89 -8.40
CA GLU A 331 -36.30 -21.39 -7.04
C GLU A 331 -35.09 -21.48 -6.09
N GLN A 332 -33.84 -21.18 -6.51
CA GLN A 332 -32.69 -21.25 -5.60
C GLN A 332 -32.11 -19.86 -5.26
N ALA A 333 -32.39 -19.41 -4.04
CA ALA A 333 -31.76 -18.25 -3.39
C ALA A 333 -30.36 -18.55 -2.83
N GLU A 334 -29.89 -19.79 -2.96
CA GLU A 334 -28.60 -20.23 -2.42
C GLU A 334 -27.48 -20.17 -3.49
N PRO A 335 -26.24 -19.81 -3.09
CA PRO A 335 -25.09 -19.80 -3.99
C PRO A 335 -24.81 -21.21 -4.51
N LYS A 336 -24.29 -21.32 -5.74
CA LYS A 336 -23.91 -22.62 -6.31
C LYS A 336 -22.86 -23.31 -5.42
N LYS A 337 -22.97 -24.63 -5.24
CA LYS A 337 -22.05 -25.43 -4.42
C LYS A 337 -20.60 -25.28 -4.92
N GLY A 338 -19.69 -24.81 -4.05
CA GLY A 338 -18.30 -24.53 -4.39
C GLY A 338 -18.02 -23.12 -4.91
N MET A 339 -18.95 -22.19 -4.70
CA MET A 339 -18.80 -20.76 -5.00
C MET A 339 -18.86 -19.91 -3.72
N LEU A 340 -18.64 -18.60 -3.85
CA LEU A 340 -18.59 -17.71 -2.68
C LEU A 340 -19.99 -17.59 -2.04
N SER A 341 -20.03 -17.70 -0.72
CA SER A 341 -21.17 -17.30 0.11
C SER A 341 -21.38 -15.78 0.11
N GLN A 342 -22.53 -15.31 0.58
CA GLN A 342 -22.77 -13.86 0.69
C GLN A 342 -21.75 -13.16 1.61
N ASP A 343 -21.38 -13.80 2.72
CA ASP A 343 -20.36 -13.27 3.62
C ASP A 343 -18.99 -13.24 2.94
N GLU A 344 -18.62 -14.26 2.15
CA GLU A 344 -17.39 -14.22 1.37
C GLU A 344 -17.43 -13.13 0.29
N ILE A 345 -18.58 -12.86 -0.33
CA ILE A 345 -18.74 -11.73 -1.27
C ILE A 345 -18.52 -10.40 -0.54
N ARG A 346 -19.11 -10.20 0.64
CA ARG A 346 -18.90 -8.99 1.47
C ARG A 346 -17.45 -8.86 1.92
N GLY A 347 -16.83 -9.95 2.38
CA GLY A 347 -15.44 -9.99 2.79
C GLY A 347 -14.50 -9.62 1.63
N ASN A 348 -14.75 -10.14 0.43
CA ASN A 348 -13.98 -9.76 -0.76
C ASN A 348 -14.24 -8.31 -1.17
N ALA A 349 -15.48 -7.81 -1.11
CA ALA A 349 -15.79 -6.42 -1.42
C ALA A 349 -15.08 -5.45 -0.46
N PHE A 350 -15.17 -5.72 0.85
CA PHE A 350 -14.49 -4.95 1.88
C PHE A 350 -12.98 -4.93 1.66
N ILE A 351 -12.35 -6.09 1.43
CA ILE A 351 -10.88 -6.11 1.31
C ILE A 351 -10.40 -5.41 0.03
N MET A 352 -11.18 -5.40 -1.04
CA MET A 352 -10.82 -4.71 -2.28
C MET A 352 -10.91 -3.20 -2.11
N LEU A 353 -11.90 -2.72 -1.37
CA LEU A 353 -12.02 -1.32 -0.98
C LEU A 353 -10.83 -0.88 -0.11
N VAL A 354 -10.53 -1.63 0.97
CA VAL A 354 -9.40 -1.31 1.86
C VAL A 354 -8.05 -1.37 1.14
N ALA A 355 -7.82 -2.44 0.38
CA ALA A 355 -6.53 -2.66 -0.29
C ALA A 355 -6.29 -1.69 -1.46
N GLY A 356 -7.34 -1.36 -2.24
CA GLY A 356 -7.24 -0.45 -3.39
C GLY A 356 -7.22 1.03 -3.02
N HIS A 357 -7.82 1.41 -1.89
CA HIS A 357 -7.91 2.80 -1.45
C HIS A 357 -6.57 3.31 -0.87
N GLU A 358 -6.14 2.78 0.28
CA GLU A 358 -5.04 3.40 1.02
C GLU A 358 -3.69 3.24 0.32
N THR A 359 -3.46 2.10 -0.34
CA THR A 359 -2.15 1.82 -0.95
C THR A 359 -1.86 2.75 -2.13
N THR A 360 -2.85 2.95 -3.01
CA THR A 360 -2.74 3.83 -4.17
C THR A 360 -2.71 5.29 -3.75
N ALA A 361 -3.59 5.70 -2.81
CA ALA A 361 -3.59 7.06 -2.26
C ALA A 361 -2.23 7.45 -1.67
N ASN A 362 -1.65 6.60 -0.82
CA ASN A 362 -0.34 6.87 -0.23
C ASN A 362 0.75 6.94 -1.29
N ALA A 363 0.71 6.10 -2.32
CA ALA A 363 1.67 6.17 -3.42
C ALA A 363 1.59 7.50 -4.16
N ILE A 364 0.38 7.97 -4.51
CA ILE A 364 0.17 9.28 -5.13
C ILE A 364 0.68 10.39 -4.20
N HIS A 365 0.30 10.35 -2.92
CA HIS A 365 0.74 11.32 -1.92
C HIS A 365 2.28 11.43 -1.84
N PHE A 366 2.98 10.30 -1.70
CA PHE A 366 4.45 10.32 -1.67
C PHE A 366 5.05 10.80 -3.00
N ILE A 367 4.49 10.44 -4.15
CA ILE A 367 4.98 10.95 -5.46
C ILE A 367 4.83 12.47 -5.54
N LEU A 368 3.69 13.02 -5.11
CA LEU A 368 3.45 14.47 -5.12
C LEU A 368 4.47 15.21 -4.24
N LEU A 369 4.70 14.72 -3.02
CA LEU A 369 5.71 15.31 -2.14
C LEU A 369 7.13 15.19 -2.69
N GLU A 370 7.49 14.05 -3.27
CA GLU A 370 8.82 13.88 -3.87
C GLU A 370 9.00 14.78 -5.10
N LEU A 371 7.96 14.99 -5.92
CA LEU A 371 8.02 15.92 -7.03
C LEU A 371 8.14 17.39 -6.58
N ALA A 372 7.47 17.78 -5.49
CA ALA A 372 7.64 19.10 -4.88
C ALA A 372 9.05 19.28 -4.28
N ASN A 373 9.61 18.22 -3.67
CA ASN A 373 10.98 18.20 -3.17
C ASN A 373 12.03 18.23 -4.29
N ASN A 374 11.70 17.80 -5.50
CA ASN A 374 12.64 17.63 -6.61
C ASN A 374 12.13 18.31 -7.90
N PRO A 375 12.09 19.65 -7.98
CA PRO A 375 11.52 20.38 -9.13
C PRO A 375 12.19 20.06 -10.48
N GLY A 376 13.47 19.69 -10.48
CA GLY A 376 14.18 19.22 -11.68
C GLY A 376 13.54 17.97 -12.30
N SER A 377 13.18 16.98 -11.48
CA SER A 377 12.49 15.77 -11.95
C SER A 377 11.04 16.05 -12.33
N GLN A 378 10.39 17.00 -11.64
CA GLN A 378 9.04 17.47 -11.99
C GLN A 378 8.99 18.06 -13.41
N ARG A 379 9.96 18.90 -13.78
CA ARG A 379 10.04 19.45 -15.15
C ARG A 379 10.28 18.37 -16.20
N ARG A 380 11.14 17.38 -15.94
CA ARG A 380 11.32 16.25 -16.86
C ARG A 380 10.05 15.42 -17.04
N LEU A 381 9.28 15.26 -15.95
CA LEU A 381 7.96 14.64 -16.01
C LEU A 381 6.99 15.45 -16.87
N GLN A 382 6.96 16.77 -16.72
CA GLN A 382 6.16 17.67 -17.54
C GLN A 382 6.58 17.65 -19.02
N GLU A 383 7.89 17.63 -19.32
CA GLU A 383 8.40 17.52 -20.70
C GLU A 383 7.96 16.22 -21.37
N ASP A 384 7.94 15.10 -20.65
CA ASP A 384 7.47 13.83 -21.16
C ASP A 384 5.96 13.82 -21.37
N ILE A 385 5.18 14.44 -20.46
CA ILE A 385 3.73 14.66 -20.65
C ILE A 385 3.50 15.48 -21.93
N ASP A 386 4.20 16.60 -22.11
CA ASP A 386 4.04 17.45 -23.29
C ASP A 386 4.29 16.68 -24.58
N LYS A 387 5.34 15.84 -24.62
CA LYS A 387 5.67 14.99 -25.78
C LYS A 387 4.62 13.90 -26.04
N ILE A 388 4.10 13.25 -25.00
CA ILE A 388 3.17 12.13 -25.13
C ILE A 388 1.78 12.60 -25.56
N PHE A 389 1.29 13.66 -24.92
CA PHE A 389 -0.10 14.10 -25.11
C PHE A 389 -0.25 15.20 -26.15
N GLU A 390 0.83 15.89 -26.53
CA GLU A 390 0.83 16.95 -27.55
C GLU A 390 -0.25 18.03 -27.28
N GLY A 391 -0.47 18.35 -25.99
CA GLY A 391 -1.49 19.31 -25.57
C GLY A 391 -2.95 18.84 -25.69
N LYS A 392 -3.22 17.58 -26.11
CA LYS A 392 -4.58 17.05 -26.26
C LYS A 392 -5.33 17.07 -24.93
N ASP A 393 -6.62 17.35 -25.00
CA ASP A 393 -7.52 17.36 -23.85
C ASP A 393 -7.59 15.97 -23.18
N PRO A 394 -7.53 15.87 -21.83
CA PRO A 394 -7.59 14.59 -21.14
C PRO A 394 -8.81 13.73 -21.47
N ARG A 395 -9.93 14.35 -21.89
CA ARG A 395 -11.17 13.64 -22.27
C ARG A 395 -11.02 12.80 -23.53
N VAL A 396 -10.02 13.07 -24.38
CA VAL A 396 -9.76 12.30 -25.61
C VAL A 396 -8.60 11.31 -25.45
N TRP A 397 -8.03 11.18 -24.25
CA TRP A 397 -6.95 10.24 -24.00
C TRP A 397 -7.47 8.80 -24.07
N ASP A 398 -6.78 7.99 -24.85
CA ASP A 398 -7.10 6.59 -25.07
C ASP A 398 -6.08 5.69 -24.35
N TYR A 399 -6.60 4.73 -23.59
CA TYR A 399 -5.79 3.83 -22.77
C TYR A 399 -4.84 2.98 -23.61
N ASP A 400 -5.35 2.35 -24.68
CA ASP A 400 -4.61 1.37 -25.47
C ASP A 400 -3.40 1.99 -26.17
N THR A 401 -3.49 3.27 -26.53
CA THR A 401 -2.42 4.02 -27.19
C THR A 401 -1.45 4.69 -26.22
N LEU A 402 -1.91 5.14 -25.04
CA LEU A 402 -1.12 5.99 -24.15
C LEU A 402 -0.46 5.26 -22.99
N ILE A 403 -0.99 4.11 -22.56
CA ILE A 403 -0.49 3.41 -21.36
C ILE A 403 1.00 3.03 -21.45
N ASN A 404 1.44 2.46 -22.58
CA ASN A 404 2.83 2.03 -22.75
C ASN A 404 3.81 3.21 -22.82
N PRO A 405 3.54 4.29 -23.61
CA PRO A 405 4.35 5.50 -23.55
C PRO A 405 4.43 6.11 -22.15
N MET A 406 3.32 6.19 -21.42
CA MET A 406 3.29 6.74 -20.05
C MET A 406 4.11 5.90 -19.08
N MET A 407 4.01 4.56 -19.16
CA MET A 407 4.79 3.66 -18.31
C MET A 407 6.30 3.69 -18.63
N ALA A 408 6.66 4.01 -19.88
CA ALA A 408 8.04 4.17 -20.34
C ALA A 408 8.54 5.62 -20.26
N SER A 409 7.84 6.50 -19.53
CA SER A 409 8.20 7.89 -19.33
C SER A 409 8.46 8.23 -17.86
N MET A 410 8.70 9.51 -17.57
CA MET A 410 9.00 10.00 -16.23
C MET A 410 7.81 9.77 -15.30
N LEU A 411 6.58 9.61 -15.83
CA LEU A 411 5.42 9.14 -15.06
C LEU A 411 5.67 7.77 -14.44
N GLY A 412 6.06 6.79 -15.27
CA GLY A 412 6.42 5.45 -14.81
C GLY A 412 7.66 5.44 -13.92
N ALA A 413 8.66 6.26 -14.24
CA ALA A 413 9.89 6.38 -13.46
C ALA A 413 9.66 6.94 -12.05
N CYS A 414 8.88 8.03 -11.93
CA CYS A 414 8.49 8.61 -10.65
C CYS A 414 7.69 7.63 -9.80
N MET A 415 6.70 6.95 -10.39
CA MET A 415 5.95 5.91 -9.69
C MET A 415 6.87 4.80 -9.18
N ASN A 416 7.74 4.26 -10.04
CA ASN A 416 8.60 3.15 -9.66
C ASN A 416 9.64 3.53 -8.60
N GLU A 417 10.20 4.74 -8.68
CA GLU A 417 11.14 5.21 -7.67
C GLU A 417 10.47 5.47 -6.32
N THR A 418 9.25 6.02 -6.32
CA THR A 418 8.48 6.14 -5.08
C THR A 418 8.13 4.77 -4.51
N LEU A 419 7.71 3.80 -5.32
CA LEU A 419 7.43 2.44 -4.83
C LEU A 419 8.70 1.71 -4.36
N ARG A 420 9.88 2.04 -4.89
CA ARG A 420 11.17 1.58 -4.38
C ARG A 420 11.43 2.18 -3.00
N MET A 421 11.24 3.49 -2.86
CA MET A 421 11.60 4.25 -1.68
C MET A 421 10.57 4.11 -0.54
N THR A 422 9.31 4.39 -0.80
CA THR A 422 8.22 4.40 0.17
C THR A 422 7.12 3.41 -0.26
N PRO A 423 7.41 2.10 -0.28
CA PRO A 423 6.39 1.10 -0.61
C PRO A 423 5.26 1.13 0.42
N ALA A 424 4.01 1.05 -0.04
CA ALA A 424 2.85 1.03 0.85
C ALA A 424 2.90 -0.14 1.86
N VAL A 425 3.49 -1.27 1.46
CA VAL A 425 3.75 -2.43 2.31
C VAL A 425 5.26 -2.61 2.49
N VAL A 426 5.74 -2.36 3.72
CA VAL A 426 7.17 -2.41 4.07
C VAL A 426 7.68 -3.86 4.18
N GLU A 427 6.85 -4.74 4.72
CA GLU A 427 7.19 -6.12 5.05
C GLU A 427 6.08 -7.09 4.58
N ILE A 428 6.47 -8.18 3.92
CA ILE A 428 5.54 -9.19 3.40
C ILE A 428 5.70 -10.47 4.22
N PRO A 429 4.74 -10.79 5.12
CA PRO A 429 4.87 -11.93 6.02
C PRO A 429 4.52 -13.26 5.35
N LYS A 430 5.31 -14.27 5.66
CA LYS A 430 5.20 -15.67 5.28
C LYS A 430 5.48 -16.54 6.50
N LYS A 431 5.22 -17.85 6.40
CA LYS A 431 5.61 -18.80 7.45
C LYS A 431 6.13 -20.09 6.85
N VAL A 432 7.01 -20.75 7.58
CA VAL A 432 7.33 -22.16 7.34
C VAL A 432 6.28 -23.02 8.05
N PRO A 433 5.67 -24.02 7.39
CA PRO A 433 4.74 -24.96 7.99
C PRO A 433 5.30 -25.64 9.25
N ALA A 434 4.40 -26.14 10.10
CA ALA A 434 4.75 -26.76 11.38
C ALA A 434 5.25 -28.21 11.25
N ASP A 435 4.96 -28.84 10.12
CA ASP A 435 5.20 -30.25 9.86
C ASP A 435 6.62 -30.53 9.35
N GLN A 436 7.23 -29.58 8.62
CA GLN A 436 8.55 -29.80 8.02
C GLN A 436 9.43 -28.53 7.93
N ASP A 437 10.73 -28.73 8.13
CA ASP A 437 11.76 -27.72 7.82
C ASP A 437 11.81 -27.49 6.30
N GLN A 438 12.34 -26.35 5.87
CA GLN A 438 12.45 -26.00 4.45
C GLN A 438 13.89 -25.67 4.07
N MET A 439 14.30 -26.06 2.86
CA MET A 439 15.61 -25.69 2.33
C MET A 439 15.48 -24.47 1.40
N ILE A 440 16.36 -23.50 1.56
CA ILE A 440 16.51 -22.37 0.62
C ILE A 440 17.96 -22.27 0.16
N SER A 441 18.19 -21.78 -1.05
CA SER A 441 19.52 -21.38 -1.52
C SER A 441 19.73 -19.89 -1.24
N ILE A 442 20.90 -19.51 -0.74
CA ILE A 442 21.33 -18.11 -0.63
C ILE A 442 22.75 -18.04 -1.15
N ASP A 443 22.95 -17.33 -2.26
CA ASP A 443 24.25 -17.12 -2.89
C ASP A 443 24.98 -18.45 -3.18
N GLY A 444 24.21 -19.43 -3.68
CA GLY A 444 24.69 -20.76 -4.03
C GLY A 444 24.92 -21.71 -2.85
N LYS A 445 24.59 -21.30 -1.61
CA LYS A 445 24.68 -22.15 -0.41
C LYS A 445 23.30 -22.59 0.05
N SER A 446 23.18 -23.85 0.42
CA SER A 446 21.92 -24.41 0.93
C SER A 446 21.78 -24.18 2.43
N HIS A 447 20.66 -23.61 2.85
CA HIS A 447 20.34 -23.28 4.24
C HIS A 447 19.02 -23.94 4.65
N LEU A 448 19.03 -24.55 5.85
CA LEU A 448 17.84 -25.14 6.45
C LEU A 448 17.08 -24.08 7.26
N ILE A 449 15.82 -23.83 6.92
CA ILE A 449 14.93 -22.94 7.65
C ILE A 449 14.04 -23.80 8.55
N PRO A 450 14.12 -23.65 9.88
CA PRO A 450 13.33 -24.46 10.79
C PRO A 450 11.83 -24.30 10.57
N ARG A 451 11.07 -25.38 10.76
CA ARG A 451 9.61 -25.35 10.86
C ARG A 451 9.10 -24.31 11.84
N ASN A 452 7.89 -23.81 11.63
CA ASN A 452 7.29 -22.71 12.42
C ASN A 452 8.07 -21.38 12.42
N THR A 453 9.08 -21.22 11.57
CA THR A 453 9.75 -19.92 11.38
C THR A 453 8.79 -18.96 10.67
N ILE A 454 8.59 -17.78 11.23
CA ILE A 454 7.93 -16.68 10.52
C ILE A 454 8.98 -16.00 9.64
N VAL A 455 8.63 -15.69 8.40
CA VAL A 455 9.54 -15.11 7.42
C VAL A 455 8.99 -13.74 7.00
N SER A 456 9.79 -12.69 7.14
CA SER A 456 9.46 -11.35 6.69
C SER A 456 10.35 -10.97 5.51
N LEU A 457 9.74 -10.79 4.34
CA LEU A 457 10.41 -10.23 3.17
C LEU A 457 10.36 -8.71 3.29
N VAL A 458 11.51 -8.07 3.44
CA VAL A 458 11.59 -6.65 3.77
C VAL A 458 11.78 -5.84 2.49
N ALA A 459 10.65 -5.46 1.87
CA ALA A 459 10.60 -4.76 0.59
C ALA A 459 11.46 -3.49 0.61
N VAL A 460 11.29 -2.63 1.62
CA VAL A 460 12.04 -1.36 1.75
C VAL A 460 13.56 -1.55 1.76
N SER A 461 14.04 -2.66 2.32
CA SER A 461 15.47 -2.95 2.48
C SER A 461 16.05 -3.58 1.21
N VAL A 462 15.34 -4.52 0.57
CA VAL A 462 15.81 -5.10 -0.70
C VAL A 462 15.78 -4.06 -1.83
N HIS A 463 14.81 -3.15 -1.82
CA HIS A 463 14.71 -2.00 -2.72
C HIS A 463 15.86 -0.99 -2.58
N ARG A 464 16.68 -1.12 -1.53
CA ARG A 464 17.83 -0.27 -1.20
C ARG A 464 19.11 -1.07 -0.98
N ASN A 465 19.12 -2.36 -1.35
CA ASN A 465 20.32 -3.17 -1.25
C ASN A 465 21.28 -2.77 -2.39
N PRO A 466 22.48 -2.22 -2.08
CA PRO A 466 23.42 -1.73 -3.09
C PRO A 466 23.87 -2.80 -4.09
N ARG A 467 23.74 -4.09 -3.75
CA ARG A 467 24.01 -5.21 -4.66
C ARG A 467 23.11 -5.17 -5.91
N TYR A 468 21.84 -4.79 -5.74
CA TYR A 468 20.85 -4.76 -6.82
C TYR A 468 20.59 -3.35 -7.34
N TRP A 469 20.85 -2.35 -6.48
CA TRP A 469 20.62 -0.93 -6.75
C TRP A 469 21.94 -0.17 -6.64
N PRO A 470 22.80 -0.21 -7.67
CA PRO A 470 24.09 0.48 -7.62
C PRO A 470 23.86 1.99 -7.52
N GLY A 471 24.43 2.59 -6.47
CA GLY A 471 24.35 4.02 -6.21
C GLY A 471 25.30 4.84 -7.07
N ARG A 472 24.91 6.09 -7.33
CA ARG A 472 25.79 7.17 -7.80
C ARG A 472 26.06 8.14 -6.65
N PRO A 473 27.01 9.08 -6.74
CA PRO A 473 27.18 10.09 -5.70
C PRO A 473 25.86 10.84 -5.41
N SER A 474 25.47 10.89 -4.14
CA SER A 474 24.26 11.60 -3.71
C SER A 474 24.38 13.10 -3.98
N GLN A 475 23.27 13.70 -4.42
CA GLN A 475 23.16 15.16 -4.55
C GLN A 475 22.70 15.82 -3.26
N LEU A 476 22.17 15.04 -2.31
CA LEU A 476 21.61 15.53 -1.05
C LEU A 476 22.57 15.35 0.12
N ARG A 477 23.41 14.31 0.09
CA ARG A 477 24.29 13.91 1.20
C ARG A 477 25.73 13.74 0.72
N ALA A 478 26.59 14.67 1.11
CA ALA A 478 27.99 14.65 0.72
C ALA A 478 28.70 13.38 1.23
N GLY A 479 29.41 12.68 0.34
CA GLY A 479 30.18 11.47 0.68
C GLY A 479 29.36 10.17 0.72
N GLU A 480 28.05 10.23 0.46
CA GLU A 480 27.16 9.07 0.37
C GLU A 480 26.75 8.79 -1.08
N ASP A 481 26.15 7.62 -1.30
CA ASP A 481 25.48 7.29 -2.54
C ASP A 481 23.99 7.67 -2.56
N ASP A 482 23.42 7.67 -3.76
CA ASP A 482 22.05 8.07 -4.07
C ASP A 482 21.04 6.92 -3.89
N VAL A 483 21.42 5.77 -3.31
CA VAL A 483 20.50 4.63 -3.13
C VAL A 483 19.33 4.99 -2.21
N ASN A 484 19.60 5.89 -1.26
CA ASN A 484 18.63 6.45 -0.34
C ASN A 484 18.07 7.81 -0.80
N ASP A 485 18.43 8.29 -1.99
CA ASP A 485 17.80 9.45 -2.62
C ASP A 485 16.66 9.01 -3.53
N TRP A 486 15.66 9.88 -3.66
CA TRP A 486 14.61 9.69 -4.66
C TRP A 486 15.11 10.20 -6.01
N VAL A 487 15.49 9.29 -6.90
CA VAL A 487 16.08 9.59 -8.22
C VAL A 487 15.33 8.82 -9.32
N PRO A 488 14.19 9.32 -9.82
CA PRO A 488 13.40 8.63 -10.84
C PRO A 488 14.19 8.36 -12.13
N GLU A 489 15.16 9.20 -12.47
CA GLU A 489 15.97 9.04 -13.68
C GLU A 489 16.84 7.79 -13.67
N ARG A 490 17.01 7.15 -12.51
CA ARG A 490 17.63 5.82 -12.39
C ARG A 490 16.95 4.77 -13.26
N TRP A 491 15.64 4.94 -13.47
CA TRP A 491 14.84 4.03 -14.25
C TRP A 491 15.09 4.15 -15.76
N TYR A 492 15.84 5.17 -16.21
CA TYR A 492 16.28 5.30 -17.60
C TYR A 492 17.74 4.86 -17.76
N ARG A 493 18.01 3.96 -18.71
CA ARG A 493 19.36 3.65 -19.14
C ARG A 493 19.68 4.33 -20.47
N LYS A 494 20.81 5.05 -20.53
CA LYS A 494 21.37 5.60 -21.79
C LYS A 494 21.93 4.54 -22.74
N THR A 495 22.06 3.29 -22.30
CA THR A 495 22.67 2.22 -23.09
C THR A 495 21.78 0.99 -23.05
N ALA A 496 21.12 0.71 -24.17
CA ALA A 496 20.51 -0.57 -24.45
C ALA A 496 21.63 -1.61 -24.51
N ILE A 497 21.90 -2.31 -23.41
CA ILE A 497 22.59 -3.59 -23.50
C ILE A 497 21.50 -4.59 -23.89
N SER A 498 21.52 -4.95 -25.18
CA SER A 498 20.83 -6.10 -25.72
C SER A 498 21.44 -7.37 -25.11
N THR A 499 21.10 -7.66 -23.86
CA THR A 499 21.11 -9.05 -23.41
C THR A 499 19.77 -9.63 -23.79
N GLU A 500 19.78 -10.40 -24.88
CA GLU A 500 18.83 -11.47 -25.11
C GLU A 500 18.86 -12.39 -23.89
N SER A 501 18.02 -12.10 -22.90
CA SER A 501 17.58 -13.10 -21.95
C SER A 501 16.09 -13.26 -22.19
N GLU A 502 15.75 -14.25 -23.02
CA GLU A 502 14.46 -14.90 -23.04
C GLU A 502 14.11 -15.37 -21.63
N THR A 503 13.41 -14.53 -20.88
CA THR A 503 12.46 -15.02 -19.89
C THR A 503 11.28 -14.07 -19.96
N THR A 504 10.28 -14.43 -20.75
CA THR A 504 8.90 -14.18 -20.35
C THR A 504 8.80 -14.65 -18.91
N SER A 505 8.71 -13.71 -17.96
CA SER A 505 8.41 -14.06 -16.59
C SER A 505 7.06 -14.79 -16.62
N PRO A 506 6.90 -15.95 -15.95
CA PRO A 506 5.61 -16.61 -15.83
C PRO A 506 4.51 -15.69 -15.25
N GLU A 507 4.92 -14.59 -14.61
CA GLU A 507 4.04 -13.54 -14.09
C GLU A 507 3.33 -12.70 -15.17
N ASN A 508 3.89 -12.60 -16.38
CA ASN A 508 3.20 -11.98 -17.53
C ASN A 508 2.09 -12.89 -18.07
N GLU A 509 2.11 -14.19 -17.80
CA GLU A 509 1.08 -15.13 -18.26
C GLU A 509 -0.17 -15.10 -17.38
N ASP A 510 -0.03 -14.92 -16.06
CA ASP A 510 -1.18 -14.95 -15.12
C ASP A 510 -1.96 -13.63 -15.05
N LEU A 511 -1.35 -12.48 -15.38
CA LEU A 511 -1.99 -11.16 -15.33
C LEU A 511 -1.97 -10.42 -16.68
N GLY A 512 -1.30 -10.97 -17.71
CA GLY A 512 -1.02 -10.30 -18.98
C GLY A 512 0.09 -9.24 -18.84
N GLY A 513 0.94 -9.07 -19.85
CA GLY A 513 1.67 -7.81 -20.04
C GLY A 513 0.74 -6.75 -20.65
N TYR A 514 1.13 -5.47 -20.62
CA TYR A 514 0.44 -4.46 -21.41
C TYR A 514 0.50 -4.83 -22.91
N ARG A 515 -0.59 -4.60 -23.65
CA ARG A 515 -0.63 -4.86 -25.10
C ARG A 515 -0.04 -3.67 -25.85
N GLY A 516 0.78 -3.91 -26.86
CA GLY A 516 1.38 -2.87 -27.70
C GLY A 516 2.89 -3.07 -27.92
N PRO A 517 3.56 -2.17 -28.66
CA PRO A 517 5.01 -2.21 -28.83
C PRO A 517 5.72 -2.04 -27.47
N ASP A 518 6.70 -2.91 -27.19
CA ASP A 518 7.48 -2.87 -25.95
C ASP A 518 8.40 -1.63 -25.92
N THR A 519 7.95 -0.56 -25.25
CA THR A 519 8.74 0.64 -25.00
C THR A 519 9.67 0.49 -23.79
N SER A 520 9.63 -0.65 -23.07
CA SER A 520 10.41 -0.89 -21.85
C SER A 520 11.88 -1.21 -22.09
N ALA A 521 12.31 -1.39 -23.36
CA ALA A 521 13.70 -1.68 -23.69
C ALA A 521 14.70 -0.62 -23.19
N GLN A 522 14.22 0.60 -22.94
CA GLN A 522 15.03 1.72 -22.42
C GLN A 522 15.03 1.81 -20.88
N LEU A 523 14.18 1.02 -20.20
CA LEU A 523 14.04 1.05 -18.75
C LEU A 523 15.03 0.13 -18.03
N PHE A 524 15.46 0.55 -16.84
CA PHE A 524 16.20 -0.30 -15.91
C PHE A 524 15.34 -1.49 -15.48
N ARG A 525 15.85 -2.71 -15.65
CA ARG A 525 15.22 -3.94 -15.16
C ARG A 525 15.97 -4.44 -13.92
N PRO A 526 15.38 -4.36 -12.72
CA PRO A 526 16.00 -4.84 -11.50
C PRO A 526 16.13 -6.37 -11.51
N GLU A 527 17.08 -6.90 -10.73
CA GLU A 527 17.22 -8.35 -10.55
C GLU A 527 15.92 -8.94 -9.97
N ARG A 528 15.53 -10.14 -10.39
CA ARG A 528 14.29 -10.76 -9.92
C ARG A 528 14.30 -10.92 -8.40
N GLY A 529 13.23 -10.48 -7.73
CA GLY A 529 13.14 -10.48 -6.27
C GLY A 529 13.78 -9.25 -5.61
N SER A 530 14.45 -8.37 -6.36
CA SER A 530 15.04 -7.13 -5.82
C SER A 530 14.10 -5.91 -5.85
N TYR A 531 12.96 -6.04 -6.54
CA TYR A 531 11.88 -5.06 -6.62
C TYR A 531 10.53 -5.77 -6.47
N ILE A 532 9.88 -5.62 -5.32
CA ILE A 532 8.66 -6.33 -4.92
C ILE A 532 7.58 -5.41 -4.29
N PRO A 533 7.33 -4.19 -4.79
CA PRO A 533 6.32 -3.30 -4.20
C PRO A 533 4.89 -3.88 -4.25
N PHE A 534 4.65 -4.84 -5.15
CA PHE A 534 3.39 -5.57 -5.29
C PHE A 534 3.51 -7.04 -4.86
N SER A 535 4.54 -7.41 -4.09
CA SER A 535 4.97 -8.80 -3.88
C SER A 535 5.32 -9.51 -5.20
N ASP A 536 5.77 -10.75 -5.10
CA ASP A 536 6.04 -11.65 -6.23
C ASP A 536 5.24 -12.96 -6.08
N GLY A 537 5.20 -13.77 -7.14
CA GLY A 537 4.64 -15.12 -7.20
C GLY A 537 3.11 -15.17 -7.29
N PRO A 538 2.50 -16.35 -7.03
CA PRO A 538 1.06 -16.56 -7.14
C PRO A 538 0.21 -15.66 -6.20
N ARG A 539 0.84 -15.05 -5.20
CA ARG A 539 0.22 -14.15 -4.21
C ARG A 539 0.50 -12.67 -4.50
N SER A 540 1.07 -12.34 -5.66
CA SER A 540 1.26 -10.96 -6.12
C SER A 540 -0.06 -10.17 -6.11
N CYS A 541 0.07 -8.86 -5.93
CA CYS A 541 -1.07 -7.94 -5.84
C CYS A 541 -1.98 -8.10 -7.05
N LEU A 542 -3.27 -8.34 -6.78
CA LEU A 542 -4.26 -8.48 -7.85
C LEU A 542 -4.52 -7.14 -8.56
N GLY A 543 -4.50 -6.05 -7.78
CA GLY A 543 -4.73 -4.68 -8.25
C GLY A 543 -3.50 -3.99 -8.84
N ARG A 544 -2.37 -4.67 -9.06
CA ARG A 544 -1.11 -4.06 -9.54
C ARG A 544 -1.33 -3.14 -10.74
N ARG A 545 -1.96 -3.64 -11.81
CA ARG A 545 -2.21 -2.85 -13.02
C ARG A 545 -3.13 -1.67 -12.75
N ILE A 546 -4.21 -1.87 -11.99
CA ILE A 546 -5.18 -0.83 -11.65
C ILE A 546 -4.49 0.32 -10.92
N ALA A 547 -3.72 0.00 -9.87
CA ALA A 547 -2.96 1.00 -9.11
C ALA A 547 -1.98 1.75 -10.00
N GLN A 548 -1.25 1.05 -10.88
CA GLN A 548 -0.30 1.69 -11.80
C GLN A 548 -1.00 2.68 -12.75
N VAL A 549 -2.12 2.25 -13.36
CA VAL A 549 -2.93 3.07 -14.27
C VAL A 549 -3.50 4.29 -13.55
N GLU A 550 -4.04 4.10 -12.36
CA GLU A 550 -4.59 5.15 -11.51
C GLU A 550 -3.54 6.21 -11.17
N ILE A 551 -2.36 5.78 -10.69
CA ILE A 551 -1.25 6.67 -10.32
C ILE A 551 -0.81 7.51 -11.53
N ILE A 552 -0.47 6.86 -12.65
CA ILE A 552 0.10 7.60 -13.79
C ILE A 552 -0.93 8.52 -14.46
N ALA A 553 -2.21 8.15 -14.48
CA ALA A 553 -3.27 8.97 -15.03
C ALA A 553 -3.50 10.23 -14.17
N ALA A 554 -3.54 10.06 -12.85
CA ALA A 554 -3.65 11.19 -11.93
C ALA A 554 -2.48 12.16 -12.05
N LEU A 555 -1.24 11.64 -12.08
CA LEU A 555 -0.04 12.47 -12.25
C LEU A 555 -0.05 13.19 -13.60
N ALA A 556 -0.43 12.51 -14.69
CA ALA A 556 -0.50 13.11 -16.01
C ALA A 556 -1.51 14.27 -16.06
N VAL A 557 -2.67 14.13 -15.41
CA VAL A 557 -3.68 15.20 -15.34
C VAL A 557 -3.16 16.38 -14.52
N ILE A 558 -2.60 16.14 -13.33
CA ILE A 558 -2.12 17.20 -12.43
C ILE A 558 -1.00 17.99 -13.10
N PHE A 559 0.05 17.30 -13.57
CA PHE A 559 1.27 17.96 -14.06
C PHE A 559 1.19 18.42 -15.52
N ARG A 560 0.10 18.15 -16.25
CA ARG A 560 -0.10 18.71 -17.59
C ARG A 560 -0.16 20.23 -17.56
N ASP A 561 -0.96 20.78 -16.66
CA ASP A 561 -1.26 22.22 -16.63
C ASP A 561 -0.69 22.92 -15.38
N TYR A 562 -0.24 22.15 -14.38
CA TYR A 562 0.19 22.69 -13.09
C TYR A 562 1.57 22.16 -12.65
N SER A 563 2.15 22.90 -11.71
CA SER A 563 3.34 22.54 -10.94
C SER A 563 2.97 22.49 -9.45
N LEU A 564 3.63 21.62 -8.70
CA LEU A 564 3.42 21.49 -7.26
C LEU A 564 4.66 21.97 -6.51
N GLU A 565 4.45 22.87 -5.56
CA GLU A 565 5.46 23.46 -4.69
C GLU A 565 5.20 23.11 -3.23
N LEU A 566 6.25 23.01 -2.42
CA LEU A 566 6.08 23.01 -0.96
C LEU A 566 5.60 24.39 -0.51
N ALA A 567 4.61 24.43 0.39
CA ALA A 567 4.21 25.70 0.97
C ALA A 567 5.28 26.16 1.96
N VAL A 568 5.56 27.46 1.99
CA VAL A 568 6.62 28.05 2.83
C VAL A 568 6.08 29.06 3.84
N ASN A 569 4.76 29.10 4.02
CA ASN A 569 4.05 30.07 4.87
C ASN A 569 4.50 30.02 6.35
N GLU A 570 5.13 28.93 6.78
CA GLU A 570 5.75 28.82 8.11
C GLU A 570 6.90 29.82 8.29
N TRP A 571 7.58 30.19 7.20
CA TRP A 571 8.76 31.06 7.20
C TRP A 571 8.55 32.42 6.57
N ALA A 572 7.65 32.55 5.59
CA ALA A 572 7.37 33.81 4.91
C ALA A 572 5.95 33.84 4.33
N SER A 573 5.28 34.98 4.47
CA SER A 573 4.01 35.27 3.79
C SER A 573 4.21 35.53 2.30
N ASP A 574 3.13 35.47 1.50
CA ASP A 574 3.19 35.73 0.06
C ASP A 574 3.71 37.16 -0.23
N ASP A 575 3.30 38.17 0.54
CA ASP A 575 3.78 39.56 0.43
C ASP A 575 5.28 39.74 0.74
N GLU A 576 5.83 38.87 1.59
CA GLU A 576 7.26 38.84 1.91
C GLU A 576 8.03 38.14 0.78
N LEU A 577 7.51 37.01 0.28
CA LEU A 577 8.09 36.27 -0.83
C LEU A 577 8.19 37.11 -2.10
N GLU A 578 7.21 37.95 -2.40
CA GLU A 578 7.24 38.84 -3.57
C GLU A 578 8.41 39.83 -3.52
N LYS A 579 8.84 40.22 -2.33
CA LYS A 579 9.94 41.19 -2.11
C LYS A 579 11.31 40.52 -2.01
N MET A 580 11.35 39.20 -1.87
CA MET A 580 12.58 38.43 -1.73
C MET A 580 13.30 38.24 -3.05
N ASP A 581 14.63 38.25 -2.99
CA ASP A 581 15.45 37.83 -4.12
C ASP A 581 15.48 36.30 -4.31
N SER A 582 16.12 35.84 -5.38
CA SER A 582 16.18 34.41 -5.70
C SER A 582 16.97 33.59 -4.66
N GLU A 583 17.95 34.18 -3.98
CA GLU A 583 18.76 33.47 -2.98
C GLU A 583 17.97 33.29 -1.67
N GLU A 584 17.23 34.32 -1.25
CA GLU A 584 16.32 34.27 -0.12
C GLU A 584 15.21 33.23 -0.32
N LYS A 585 14.57 33.24 -1.50
CA LYS A 585 13.54 32.23 -1.85
C LYS A 585 14.12 30.82 -1.87
N ARG A 586 15.33 30.64 -2.43
CA ARG A 586 16.01 29.33 -2.44
C ARG A 586 16.29 28.84 -1.02
N SER A 587 16.75 29.71 -0.14
CA SER A 587 17.05 29.39 1.26
C SER A 587 15.80 28.91 2.00
N ILE A 588 14.69 29.62 1.87
CA ILE A 588 13.42 29.23 2.50
C ILE A 588 12.87 27.93 1.90
N TYR A 589 12.89 27.77 0.58
CA TYR A 589 12.42 26.53 -0.04
C TYR A 589 13.27 25.32 0.40
N THR A 590 14.58 25.50 0.57
CA THR A 590 15.48 24.46 1.09
C THR A 590 15.08 24.03 2.51
N LYS A 591 14.63 24.96 3.37
CA LYS A 591 14.09 24.62 4.70
C LYS A 591 12.82 23.78 4.58
N ALA A 592 11.89 24.18 3.72
CA ALA A 592 10.67 23.42 3.46
C ALA A 592 10.96 22.00 2.97
N GLN A 593 11.94 21.85 2.06
CA GLN A 593 12.39 20.54 1.58
C GLN A 593 12.99 19.68 2.70
N SER A 594 13.77 20.29 3.62
CA SER A 594 14.32 19.57 4.77
C SER A 594 13.21 19.01 5.66
N VAL A 595 12.22 19.84 6.01
CA VAL A 595 11.07 19.43 6.83
C VAL A 595 10.26 18.33 6.14
N SER A 596 9.98 18.48 4.84
CA SER A 596 9.26 17.47 4.06
C SER A 596 9.99 16.12 4.07
N ARG A 597 11.31 16.12 3.77
CA ARG A 597 12.13 14.89 3.79
C ARG A 597 12.21 14.26 5.17
N GLU A 598 12.33 15.05 6.24
CA GLU A 598 12.30 14.54 7.61
C GLU A 598 10.96 13.85 7.95
N ARG A 599 9.84 14.45 7.55
CA ARG A 599 8.50 13.85 7.73
C ARG A 599 8.32 12.55 6.93
N ILE A 600 8.82 12.49 5.69
CA ILE A 600 8.82 11.25 4.88
C ILE A 600 9.65 10.15 5.56
N ILE A 601 10.84 10.49 6.09
CA ILE A 601 11.69 9.54 6.84
C ILE A 601 11.01 9.09 8.15
N GLY A 602 10.25 9.99 8.78
CA GLY A 602 9.48 9.74 9.99
C GLY A 602 8.18 8.95 9.79
N ALA A 603 7.81 8.61 8.55
CA ALA A 603 6.61 7.85 8.25
C ALA A 603 6.58 6.50 8.99
N THR A 604 5.37 6.06 9.33
CA THR A 604 5.16 4.81 10.07
C THR A 604 4.14 3.92 9.38
N SER A 605 4.30 2.60 9.56
CA SER A 605 3.39 1.61 8.98
C SER A 605 2.66 0.86 10.09
N MET A 606 1.34 0.98 10.11
CA MET A 606 0.44 0.14 10.93
C MET A 606 -0.31 -0.87 10.05
N LEU A 607 -0.93 -0.40 8.97
CA LEU A 607 -1.49 -1.22 7.90
C LEU A 607 -0.76 -0.93 6.58
N THR A 608 -0.66 0.35 6.26
CA THR A 608 0.12 0.91 5.16
C THR A 608 1.06 1.98 5.69
N LEU A 609 2.14 2.27 4.96
CA LEU A 609 3.08 3.35 5.29
C LEU A 609 2.41 4.72 5.07
N LYS A 610 2.38 5.57 6.11
CA LYS A 610 1.80 6.91 6.09
C LYS A 610 2.66 7.91 6.87
N ILE A 611 2.63 9.17 6.46
CA ILE A 611 3.18 10.28 7.24
C ILE A 611 2.18 10.61 8.37
N ASN A 612 2.68 10.96 9.55
CA ASN A 612 1.84 11.28 10.72
C ASN A 612 1.57 12.78 10.91
N GLU A 613 2.26 13.61 10.14
CA GLU A 613 2.20 15.07 10.19
C GLU A 613 2.03 15.60 8.76
N ASP A 614 1.16 16.59 8.59
CA ASP A 614 0.84 17.13 7.28
C ASP A 614 2.06 17.79 6.64
N VAL A 615 2.19 17.73 5.32
CA VAL A 615 3.21 18.47 4.57
C VAL A 615 2.49 19.43 3.63
N PRO A 616 2.36 20.71 4.01
CA PRO A 616 1.64 21.70 3.23
C PRO A 616 2.26 21.89 1.83
N VAL A 617 1.42 21.91 0.80
CA VAL A 617 1.81 22.14 -0.60
C VAL A 617 0.97 23.24 -1.25
N ARG A 618 1.39 23.71 -2.42
CA ARG A 618 0.64 24.64 -3.27
C ARG A 618 0.67 24.15 -4.71
N LEU A 619 -0.48 24.12 -5.35
CA LEU A 619 -0.61 23.87 -6.78
C LEU A 619 -0.65 25.22 -7.50
N VAL A 620 0.23 25.41 -8.47
CA VAL A 620 0.38 26.64 -9.25
C VAL A 620 0.31 26.32 -10.73
N LYS A 621 -0.25 27.22 -11.53
CA LYS A 621 -0.26 27.04 -12.98
C LYS A 621 1.16 27.01 -13.53
N ARG A 622 1.44 26.15 -14.51
CA ARG A 622 2.75 26.09 -15.16
C ARG A 622 3.15 27.45 -15.72
N GLY A 623 4.39 27.87 -15.47
CA GLY A 623 4.92 29.19 -15.81
C GLY A 623 4.66 30.27 -14.76
N GLN A 624 3.96 29.96 -13.66
CA GLN A 624 3.73 30.85 -12.51
C GLN A 624 4.39 30.35 -11.23
N GLU A 625 5.34 29.41 -11.35
CA GLU A 625 6.07 28.87 -10.22
C GLU A 625 6.92 29.95 -9.53
N ARG A 626 6.98 29.89 -8.20
CA ARG A 626 7.74 30.83 -7.37
C ARG A 626 9.15 30.35 -7.07
N PHE A 627 9.40 29.03 -7.12
CA PHE A 627 10.63 28.43 -6.61
C PHE A 627 11.52 27.72 -7.64
N VAL A 628 11.22 27.83 -8.94
CA VAL A 628 11.85 26.99 -9.99
C VAL A 628 12.93 27.68 -10.83
N ASP A 629 13.01 29.02 -10.85
CA ASP A 629 13.89 29.75 -11.79
C ASP A 629 15.40 29.53 -11.56
N TRP A 630 15.80 28.93 -10.44
CA TRP A 630 17.19 28.73 -10.02
C TRP A 630 17.56 27.29 -9.67
N ILE A 631 16.61 26.36 -9.75
CA ILE A 631 16.80 24.90 -9.63
C ILE A 631 16.94 24.35 -11.03
#